data_AF-A0A8J3CGS2-F1
#
_entry.id   AF-A0A8J3CGS2-F1
#
_cell.length_a   1.000
_cell.length_b   1.000
_cell.length_c   1.000
_cell.angle_alpha   90.00
_cell.angle_beta   90.00
_cell.angle_gamma   90.00
#
_symmetry.space_group_name_H-M   'P 1'
#
loop_
_entity.id
_entity.type
_entity.pdbx_description
1 polymer ?
#
loop_
_entity_poly.entity_id
_entity_poly.type
_entity_poly.pdbx_seq_one_letter_code
_entity_poly.pdbx_strand_id
1 'polypeptide(L)'
;MIRQLPPESRTVAALRGGAQFTGWGVDRYLLASAVDAIRETTYAVVAANSQRKPKPPKPVPRPDTNPGRSTKNRFVAMAGAQIAAVKQARGE
;
A
#
# COMPACT_ATOMS: atom_id res chain seq x y z
N MET A 1 23.68 24.28 8.53
CA MET A 1 22.34 23.68 8.36
C MET A 1 21.36 24.79 8.01
N ILE A 2 20.73 24.74 6.84
CA ILE A 2 19.69 25.71 6.46
C ILE A 2 18.40 25.30 7.17
N ARG A 3 17.82 26.18 8.00
CA ARG A 3 16.79 25.80 9.00
C ARG A 3 15.35 25.73 8.47
N GLN A 4 15.05 26.30 7.32
CA GLN A 4 13.68 26.39 6.78
C GLN A 4 13.61 25.89 5.34
N LEU A 5 14.04 24.65 5.10
CA LEU A 5 13.77 24.04 3.80
C LEU A 5 12.31 23.60 3.72
N PRO A 6 11.65 23.78 2.57
CA PRO A 6 10.37 23.18 2.30
C PRO A 6 10.42 21.65 2.52
N PRO A 7 9.36 21.05 3.09
CA PRO A 7 9.35 19.62 3.46
C PRO A 7 9.57 18.67 2.27
N GLU A 8 9.27 19.11 1.06
CA GLU A 8 9.45 18.39 -0.20
C GLU A 8 10.87 18.47 -0.77
N SER A 9 11.76 19.26 -0.13
CA SER A 9 13.13 19.47 -0.59
C SER A 9 13.97 18.19 -0.50
N ARG A 10 14.94 18.07 -1.40
CA ARG A 10 15.85 16.90 -1.46
C ARG A 10 16.58 16.64 -0.13
N THR A 11 16.96 17.69 0.60
CA THR A 11 17.64 17.54 1.90
C THR A 11 16.71 16.99 2.98
N VAL A 12 15.46 17.46 3.02
CA VAL A 12 14.46 16.97 3.98
C VAL A 12 14.04 15.54 3.63
N ALA A 13 13.87 15.24 2.33
CA ALA A 13 13.61 13.89 1.85
C ALA A 13 14.73 12.89 2.21
N ALA A 14 16.00 13.31 2.07
CA ALA A 14 17.15 12.51 2.49
C ALA A 14 17.12 12.20 3.99
N LEU A 15 16.76 13.18 4.82
CA LEU A 15 16.57 12.98 6.27
C LEU A 15 15.38 12.09 6.61
N ARG A 16 14.31 12.14 5.82
CA ARG A 16 13.06 11.38 6.02
C ARG A 16 13.18 9.88 5.65
N GLY A 17 14.22 9.50 4.90
CA GLY A 17 14.47 8.09 4.57
C GLY A 17 14.67 7.80 3.08
N GLY A 18 14.93 8.83 2.25
CA GLY A 18 15.48 8.63 0.90
C GLY A 18 14.83 9.48 -0.19
N ALA A 19 15.33 9.31 -1.41
CA ALA A 19 14.93 10.10 -2.58
C ALA A 19 13.44 9.99 -2.92
N GLN A 20 12.78 8.89 -2.53
CA GLN A 20 11.36 8.65 -2.75
C GLN A 20 10.44 9.68 -2.07
N PHE A 21 10.93 10.40 -1.05
CA PHE A 21 10.17 11.46 -0.37
C PHE A 21 10.30 12.83 -1.04
N THR A 22 11.16 12.97 -2.06
CA THR A 22 11.35 14.24 -2.77
C THR A 22 10.08 14.63 -3.50
N GLY A 23 9.66 15.90 -3.40
CA GLY A 23 8.44 16.38 -4.05
C GLY A 23 7.14 16.01 -3.32
N TRP A 24 7.20 15.17 -2.27
CA TRP A 24 6.05 14.81 -1.46
C TRP A 24 5.82 15.80 -0.32
N GLY A 25 5.32 16.99 -0.70
CA GLY A 25 4.77 17.97 0.24
C GLY A 25 3.35 17.62 0.68
N VAL A 26 2.81 18.41 1.60
CA VAL A 26 1.44 18.25 2.15
C VAL A 26 0.40 18.17 1.03
N ASP A 27 0.48 19.06 0.04
CA ASP A 27 -0.47 19.12 -1.07
C ASP A 27 -0.51 17.82 -1.89
N ARG A 28 0.65 17.16 -2.07
CA ARG A 28 0.73 15.89 -2.81
C ARG A 28 0.12 14.74 -2.04
N TYR A 29 0.29 14.72 -0.71
CA TYR A 29 -0.41 13.76 0.15
C TYR A 29 -1.92 13.99 0.13
N LEU A 30 -2.37 15.23 0.26
CA LEU A 30 -3.80 15.57 0.22
C LEU A 30 -4.44 15.22 -1.12
N LEU A 31 -3.76 15.52 -2.24
CA LEU A 31 -4.23 15.16 -3.57
C LEU A 31 -4.35 13.63 -3.74
N ALA A 32 -3.35 12.88 -3.28
CA ALA A 32 -3.39 11.42 -3.33
C ALA A 32 -4.57 10.87 -2.52
N SER A 33 -4.80 11.39 -1.30
CA SER A 33 -5.94 11.02 -0.46
C SER A 33 -7.28 11.38 -1.10
N ALA A 34 -7.39 12.53 -1.77
CA ALA A 34 -8.61 12.91 -2.49
C ALA A 34 -8.91 11.96 -3.65
N VAL A 35 -7.88 11.58 -4.43
CA VAL A 35 -8.03 10.60 -5.52
C VAL A 35 -8.44 9.23 -4.97
N ASP A 36 -7.85 8.79 -3.86
CA ASP A 36 -8.22 7.54 -3.19
C ASP A 36 -9.69 7.57 -2.74
N ALA A 37 -10.13 8.65 -2.08
CA ALA A 37 -11.51 8.81 -1.61
C ALA A 37 -12.53 8.79 -2.76
N ILE A 38 -12.21 9.41 -3.90
CA ILE A 38 -13.07 9.39 -5.10
C ILE A 38 -13.20 7.96 -5.64
N ARG A 39 -12.09 7.21 -5.71
CA ARG A 39 -12.09 5.82 -6.15
C ARG A 39 -12.89 4.93 -5.20
N GLU A 40 -12.72 5.11 -3.90
CA GLU A 40 -13.47 4.36 -2.88
C GLU A 40 -14.97 4.66 -2.94
N THR A 41 -15.34 5.93 -3.11
CA THR A 41 -16.75 6.33 -3.27
C THR A 41 -17.36 5.70 -4.52
N THR A 42 -16.64 5.75 -5.64
CA THR A 42 -17.06 5.12 -6.90
C THR A 42 -17.22 3.61 -6.73
N TYR A 43 -16.26 2.97 -6.08
CA TYR A 43 -16.30 1.54 -5.76
C TYR A 43 -17.51 1.20 -4.88
N ALA A 44 -17.80 1.99 -3.85
CA ALA A 44 -18.93 1.76 -2.96
C ALA A 44 -20.26 1.80 -3.72
N VAL A 45 -20.43 2.79 -4.60
CA VAL A 45 -21.63 2.91 -5.45
C VAL A 45 -21.74 1.73 -6.41
N VAL A 46 -20.67 1.37 -7.11
CA VAL A 46 -20.69 0.23 -8.06
C VAL A 46 -20.92 -1.10 -7.34
N ALA A 47 -20.28 -1.30 -6.19
CA ALA A 47 -20.42 -2.53 -5.41
C ALA A 47 -21.83 -2.69 -4.82
N ALA A 48 -22.50 -1.58 -4.46
CA ALA A 48 -23.88 -1.61 -3.99
C ALA A 48 -24.89 -1.95 -5.10
N ASN A 49 -24.59 -1.57 -6.34
CA ASN A 49 -25.51 -1.70 -7.48
C ASN A 49 -25.17 -2.86 -8.44
N SER A 50 -24.14 -3.67 -8.12
CA SER A 50 -23.71 -4.77 -8.98
C SER A 50 -23.98 -6.13 -8.34
N GLN A 51 -24.50 -7.07 -9.14
CA GLN A 51 -24.66 -8.48 -8.74
C GLN A 51 -23.32 -9.16 -8.44
N ARG A 52 -22.23 -8.67 -9.04
CA ARG A 52 -20.85 -9.12 -8.78
C ARG A 52 -20.05 -8.01 -8.13
N LYS A 53 -19.50 -8.29 -6.95
CA LYS A 53 -18.63 -7.34 -6.25
C LYS A 53 -17.37 -7.08 -7.09
N PRO A 54 -17.12 -5.83 -7.52
CA PRO A 54 -15.89 -5.49 -8.25
C PRO A 54 -14.67 -5.63 -7.32
N LYS A 55 -13.47 -5.58 -7.89
CA LYS A 55 -12.24 -5.55 -7.08
C LYS A 55 -12.10 -4.17 -6.42
N PRO A 56 -11.67 -4.10 -5.15
CA PRO A 56 -11.44 -2.82 -4.49
C PRO A 56 -10.34 -2.03 -5.22
N PRO A 57 -10.46 -0.69 -5.28
CA PRO A 57 -9.47 0.15 -5.93
C PRO A 57 -8.15 0.08 -5.16
N LYS A 58 -7.04 0.13 -5.91
CA LYS A 58 -5.71 0.24 -5.31
C LYS A 58 -5.43 1.70 -4.94
N PRO A 59 -4.91 1.97 -3.73
CA PRO A 59 -4.49 3.31 -3.36
C PRO A 59 -3.42 3.87 -4.31
N VAL A 60 -3.39 5.18 -4.46
CA VAL A 60 -2.32 5.88 -5.17
C VAL A 60 -0.99 5.56 -4.49
N PRO A 61 0.05 5.18 -5.27
CA PRO A 61 1.36 4.91 -4.70
C PRO A 61 1.92 6.17 -4.03
N ARG A 62 2.23 6.06 -2.73
CA ARG A 62 2.89 7.11 -1.95
C ARG A 62 4.08 6.51 -1.19
N PRO A 63 5.09 7.30 -0.81
CA PRO A 63 6.35 6.80 -0.28
C PRO A 63 6.18 5.91 0.96
N ASP A 64 5.20 6.25 1.80
CA ASP A 64 4.90 5.54 3.05
C ASP A 64 4.07 4.26 2.84
N THR A 65 3.20 4.22 1.82
CA THR A 65 2.46 3.01 1.48
C THR A 65 3.08 2.40 0.24
N ASN A 66 4.17 1.66 0.41
CA ASN A 66 4.73 0.86 -0.67
C ASN A 66 3.87 -0.42 -0.83
N PRO A 67 2.96 -0.50 -1.84
CA PRO A 67 2.07 -1.63 -1.99
C PRO A 67 2.80 -2.92 -2.40
N GLY A 68 4.09 -2.84 -2.74
CA GLY A 68 4.94 -3.98 -3.08
C GLY A 68 5.42 -4.80 -1.88
N ARG A 69 5.35 -4.25 -0.64
CA ARG A 69 5.58 -5.03 0.58
C ARG A 69 4.29 -5.76 0.95
N SER A 70 3.93 -6.75 0.14
CA SER A 70 2.96 -7.75 0.55
C SER A 70 3.53 -8.47 1.77
N THR A 71 3.07 -8.10 2.97
CA THR A 71 3.31 -8.88 4.17
C THR A 71 2.59 -10.20 3.97
N LYS A 72 3.28 -11.20 3.40
CA LYS A 72 2.77 -12.57 3.29
C LYS A 72 2.20 -12.95 4.65
N ASN A 73 0.92 -13.31 4.71
CA ASN A 73 0.27 -13.67 5.96
C ASN A 73 1.00 -14.89 6.53
N ARG A 74 1.68 -14.70 7.67
CA ARG A 74 2.52 -15.72 8.31
C ARG A 74 1.71 -16.96 8.65
N PHE A 75 0.42 -16.80 8.98
CA PHE A 75 -0.47 -17.93 9.26
C PHE A 75 -0.73 -18.78 8.03
N VAL A 76 -0.89 -18.16 6.85
CA VAL A 76 -1.06 -18.88 5.58
C VAL A 76 0.22 -19.63 5.21
N ALA A 77 1.39 -19.02 5.45
CA ALA A 77 2.68 -19.67 5.23
C ALA A 77 2.88 -20.87 6.16
N MET A 78 2.56 -20.73 7.45
CA MET A 78 2.64 -21.82 8.43
C MET A 78 1.67 -22.96 8.12
N ALA A 79 0.42 -22.65 7.78
CA ALA A 79 -0.57 -23.65 7.40
C ALA A 79 -0.13 -24.43 6.14
N GLY A 80 0.40 -23.74 5.13
CA GLY A 80 0.95 -24.38 3.94
C GLY A 80 2.13 -25.32 4.25
N ALA A 81 3.04 -24.91 5.14
CA ALA A 81 4.16 -25.75 5.58
C ALA A 81 3.70 -27.00 6.32
N GLN A 82 2.68 -26.87 7.19
CA GLN A 82 2.18 -28.00 7.96
C GLN A 82 1.41 -29.01 7.09
N ILE A 83 0.64 -28.53 6.10
CA ILE A 83 -0.01 -29.39 5.11
C ILE A 83 1.03 -30.13 4.25
N ALA A 84 2.11 -29.44 3.84
CA ALA A 84 3.20 -30.07 3.08
C ALA A 84 3.93 -31.15 3.90
N ALA A 85 4.22 -30.88 5.18
CA ALA A 85 4.85 -31.84 6.07
C ALA A 85 3.96 -33.09 6.32
N VAL A 86 2.65 -32.88 6.51
CA VAL A 86 1.69 -33.99 6.64
C VAL A 86 1.60 -34.80 5.33
N LYS A 87 1.62 -34.14 4.17
CA LYS A 87 1.62 -34.84 2.87
C LYS A 87 2.88 -35.68 2.67
N GLN A 88 4.05 -35.17 3.07
CA GLN A 88 5.32 -35.91 3.05
C GLN A 88 5.33 -37.09 4.04
N ALA A 89 4.76 -36.91 5.23
CA ALA A 89 4.64 -37.99 6.22
C ALA A 89 3.61 -39.06 5.80
N ARG A 90 2.64 -38.70 4.95
CA ARG A 90 1.57 -39.59 4.49
C ARG A 90 1.90 -40.35 3.21
N GLY A 91 3.03 -40.05 2.56
CA GLY A 91 3.66 -40.89 1.53
C GLY A 91 2.82 -41.10 0.27
N GLU A 92 3.12 -40.29 -0.74
CA GLU A 92 3.59 -40.86 -2.01
C GLU A 92 5.12 -40.96 -1.91
#